data_AF-A0AAJ2A7U5-F1
#
_entry.id   AF-A0AAJ2A7U5-F1
#
_cell.length_a   1.000
_cell.length_b   1.000
_cell.length_c   1.000
_cell.angle_alpha   90.00
_cell.angle_beta   90.00
_cell.angle_gamma   90.00
#
_symmetry.space_group_name_H-M   'P 1'
#
loop_
_entity.id
_entity.type
_entity.pdbx_description
1 polymer ?
#
loop_
_entity_poly.entity_id
_entity_poly.type
_entity_poly.pdbx_seq_one_letter_code
_entity_poly.pdbx_strand_id
1 'polypeptide(L)'
;MIPRAPRAFRDPLRQLIDKEGSTCKGCPHQRTFEFIGSMQTICAIGKNHGHRCEQYGKRTNMTTSAIAADEIDAVLTEWYEWSQAYEPALGYGRADSTCRDFKISRQWMDHSELSDLVDNQLRAATGKAVDPIIQKLSLAHRIAVMTAVRNFVAGAVVFQNPRSPATQDRDYMEAKALMRPALIGKGLICTKGL
;
A
#
# COMPACT_ATOMS: atom_id res chain seq x y z
N MET A 1 20.04 -53.54 -24.23
CA MET A 1 20.54 -52.17 -24.01
C MET A 1 19.80 -51.23 -24.96
N ILE A 2 18.98 -50.31 -24.45
CA ILE A 2 18.26 -49.33 -25.29
C ILE A 2 19.17 -48.11 -25.46
N PRO A 3 19.47 -47.67 -26.70
CA PRO A 3 20.36 -46.52 -26.90
C PRO A 3 19.69 -45.23 -26.39
N ARG A 4 20.44 -44.45 -25.61
CA ARG A 4 19.99 -43.16 -25.07
C ARG A 4 19.94 -42.15 -26.23
N ALA A 5 18.76 -41.63 -26.55
CA ALA A 5 18.59 -40.64 -27.61
C ALA A 5 19.49 -39.41 -27.37
N PRO A 6 20.07 -38.81 -28.44
CA PRO A 6 20.91 -37.61 -28.31
C PRO A 6 20.07 -36.45 -27.79
N ARG A 7 20.60 -35.69 -26.82
CA ARG A 7 19.94 -34.48 -26.30
C ARG A 7 19.89 -33.45 -27.43
N ALA A 8 18.70 -33.10 -27.89
CA ALA A 8 18.51 -32.02 -28.86
C ALA A 8 19.16 -30.73 -28.32
N PHE A 9 19.96 -30.07 -29.16
CA PHE A 9 20.56 -28.77 -28.86
C PHE A 9 19.43 -27.77 -28.57
N ARG A 10 19.34 -27.32 -27.32
CA ARG A 10 18.38 -26.30 -26.92
C ARG A 10 19.07 -24.95 -27.08
N ASP A 11 18.67 -24.22 -28.12
CA ASP A 11 19.13 -22.87 -28.40
C ASP A 11 19.05 -21.97 -27.14
N PRO A 12 20.18 -21.42 -26.65
CA PRO A 12 20.23 -20.60 -25.45
C PRO A 12 19.38 -19.33 -25.57
N LEU A 13 19.21 -18.78 -26.78
CA LEU A 13 18.36 -17.61 -27.01
C LEU A 13 16.89 -17.95 -26.78
N ARG A 14 16.47 -19.13 -27.24
CA ARG A 14 15.12 -19.64 -27.06
C ARG A 14 14.81 -19.94 -25.59
N GLN A 15 15.80 -20.44 -24.85
CA GLN A 15 15.69 -20.60 -23.40
C GLN A 15 15.57 -19.26 -22.66
N LEU A 16 16.28 -18.22 -23.12
CA LEU A 16 16.14 -16.86 -22.56
C LEU A 16 14.76 -16.29 -22.86
N ILE A 17 14.27 -16.42 -24.09
CA ILE A 17 12.92 -15.97 -24.47
C ILE A 17 11.83 -16.73 -23.72
N ASP A 18 11.95 -18.04 -23.51
CA ASP A 18 10.97 -18.82 -22.73
C ASP A 18 11.02 -18.45 -21.24
N LYS A 19 12.19 -18.09 -20.72
CA LYS A 19 12.40 -17.69 -19.32
C LYS A 19 11.91 -16.26 -19.05
N GLU A 20 12.21 -15.34 -19.96
CA GLU A 20 11.79 -13.94 -19.93
C GLU A 20 10.33 -13.76 -20.38
N GLY A 21 9.84 -14.64 -21.24
CA GLY A 21 8.47 -14.71 -21.75
C GLY A 21 7.49 -15.39 -20.82
N SER A 22 7.89 -15.73 -19.59
CA SER A 22 6.95 -16.11 -18.52
C SER A 22 6.14 -14.89 -18.08
N THR A 23 5.22 -14.51 -18.95
CA THR A 23 4.29 -13.41 -18.81
C THR A 23 3.40 -13.60 -17.59
N CYS A 24 3.24 -12.53 -16.82
CA CYS A 24 2.37 -12.39 -15.67
C CYS A 24 1.02 -13.13 -15.85
N LYS A 25 0.59 -13.92 -14.86
CA LYS A 25 -0.69 -14.66 -14.84
C LYS A 25 -1.93 -13.76 -14.61
N GLY A 26 -1.80 -12.44 -14.83
CA GLY A 26 -2.82 -11.44 -14.55
C GLY A 26 -2.53 -10.64 -13.28
N CYS A 27 -2.63 -9.31 -13.37
CA CYS A 27 -2.57 -8.40 -12.24
C CYS A 27 -3.62 -7.28 -12.41
N PRO A 28 -4.11 -6.65 -11.32
CA PRO A 28 -5.12 -5.59 -11.41
C PRO A 28 -4.66 -4.33 -12.15
N HIS A 29 -3.36 -4.20 -12.44
CA HIS A 29 -2.78 -3.08 -13.19
C HIS A 29 -2.60 -3.36 -14.69
N GLN A 30 -3.12 -4.49 -15.17
CA GLN A 30 -3.09 -4.88 -16.57
C GLN A 30 -4.01 -3.98 -17.41
N ARG A 31 -3.46 -3.37 -18.46
CA ARG A 31 -4.25 -2.64 -19.48
C ARG A 31 -3.82 -3.09 -20.87
N THR A 32 -4.78 -3.16 -21.78
CA THR A 32 -4.55 -3.51 -23.18
C THR A 32 -4.56 -2.24 -24.01
N PHE A 33 -3.49 -2.02 -24.77
CA PHE A 33 -3.34 -0.88 -25.65
C PHE A 33 -3.02 -1.37 -27.06
N GLU A 34 -3.49 -0.62 -28.06
CA GLU A 34 -3.07 -0.84 -29.44
C GLU A 34 -1.73 -0.13 -29.66
N PHE A 35 -0.70 -0.92 -29.98
CA PHE A 35 0.64 -0.41 -30.26
C PHE A 35 1.16 -1.02 -31.56
N ILE A 36 1.41 -0.16 -32.55
CA ILE A 36 1.93 -0.52 -33.88
C ILE A 36 1.11 -1.66 -34.51
N GLY A 37 -0.22 -1.50 -34.59
CA GLY A 37 -1.12 -2.48 -35.22
C GLY A 37 -1.22 -3.84 -34.51
N SER A 38 -0.71 -3.94 -33.27
CA SER A 38 -0.82 -5.14 -32.43
C SER A 38 -1.40 -4.78 -31.06
N MET A 39 -2.31 -5.61 -30.56
CA MET A 39 -2.83 -5.47 -29.20
C MET A 39 -1.76 -5.94 -28.21
N GLN A 40 -1.20 -5.01 -27.44
CA GLN A 40 -0.19 -5.30 -26.44
C GLN A 40 -0.74 -5.09 -25.03
N THR A 41 -0.41 -6.03 -24.16
CA THR A 41 -0.78 -5.96 -22.74
C THR A 41 0.36 -5.34 -21.94
N ILE A 42 0.14 -4.17 -21.36
CA ILE A 42 1.16 -3.39 -20.66
C ILE A 42 0.74 -3.15 -19.21
N CYS A 43 1.70 -3.08 -18.29
CA CYS A 43 1.47 -2.69 -16.90
C CYS A 43 1.38 -1.16 -16.80
N ALA A 44 0.32 -0.63 -16.17
CA ALA A 44 0.12 0.82 -16.00
C ALA A 44 1.20 1.54 -15.16
N ILE A 45 2.10 0.78 -14.50
CA ILE A 45 3.17 1.31 -13.63
C ILE A 45 4.51 1.47 -14.40
N GLY A 46 4.54 1.19 -15.71
CA GLY A 46 5.66 1.58 -16.58
C GLY A 46 6.89 0.66 -16.54
N LYS A 47 6.72 -0.63 -16.20
CA LYS A 47 7.80 -1.65 -16.30
C LYS A 47 7.34 -2.89 -17.05
N ASN A 48 8.27 -3.51 -17.78
CA ASN A 48 8.07 -4.79 -18.48
C ASN A 48 7.85 -5.93 -17.45
N HIS A 49 6.87 -6.80 -17.73
CA HIS A 49 6.38 -7.84 -16.82
C HIS A 49 7.42 -8.93 -16.51
N GLY A 50 7.43 -9.46 -15.27
CA GLY A 50 8.26 -10.60 -14.87
C GLY A 50 7.98 -11.08 -13.43
N HIS A 51 8.74 -12.07 -12.93
CA HIS A 51 8.62 -12.67 -11.58
C HIS A 51 8.58 -11.68 -10.40
N ARG A 52 8.95 -10.42 -10.63
CA ARG A 52 8.93 -9.36 -9.62
C ARG A 52 7.53 -8.75 -9.38
N CYS A 53 6.55 -9.01 -10.25
CA CYS A 53 5.16 -8.54 -10.05
C CYS A 53 4.42 -9.25 -8.91
N GLU A 54 4.81 -10.48 -8.55
CA GLU A 54 4.25 -11.19 -7.39
C GLU A 54 4.58 -10.45 -6.08
N GLN A 55 5.70 -9.73 -6.04
CA GLN A 55 6.16 -8.99 -4.86
C GLN A 55 5.38 -7.68 -4.65
N TYR A 56 4.91 -7.05 -5.75
CA TYR A 56 4.04 -5.87 -5.67
C TYR A 56 2.57 -6.22 -5.41
N GLY A 57 2.17 -7.47 -5.62
CA GLY A 57 0.84 -7.99 -5.29
C GLY A 57 0.72 -8.65 -3.91
N LYS A 58 1.82 -8.84 -3.18
CA LYS A 58 1.84 -9.50 -1.85
C LYS A 58 1.72 -8.55 -0.65
N ARG A 59 1.41 -7.27 -0.88
CA ARG A 59 0.82 -6.41 0.15
C ARG A 59 -0.66 -6.23 -0.08
N THR A 60 -1.37 -7.35 -0.22
CA THR A 60 -2.77 -7.41 0.15
C THR A 60 -2.82 -7.42 1.67
N ASN A 61 -2.74 -6.24 2.29
CA ASN A 61 -3.44 -6.06 3.55
C ASN A 61 -4.92 -6.29 3.22
N MET A 62 -5.42 -7.38 3.77
CA MET A 62 -6.48 -8.18 3.22
C MET A 62 -7.83 -7.65 3.69
N THR A 63 -8.31 -6.54 3.09
CA THR A 63 -9.73 -6.12 3.02
C THR A 63 -10.00 -5.13 1.86
N THR A 64 -9.31 -5.21 0.72
CA THR A 64 -9.60 -4.36 -0.47
C THR A 64 -10.48 -5.07 -1.51
N SER A 65 -11.49 -5.83 -1.08
CA SER A 65 -12.42 -6.48 -1.99
C SER A 65 -13.85 -6.43 -1.45
N ALA A 66 -14.42 -5.23 -1.32
CA ALA A 66 -15.88 -5.04 -1.22
C ALA A 66 -16.39 -3.59 -1.34
N ILE A 67 -15.55 -2.55 -1.32
CA ILE A 67 -15.98 -1.15 -1.51
C ILE A 67 -14.98 -0.53 -2.48
N ALA A 68 -15.43 0.27 -3.45
CA ALA A 68 -14.55 1.01 -4.34
C ALA A 68 -13.69 2.00 -3.53
N ALA A 69 -12.62 1.51 -2.93
CA ALA A 69 -11.73 2.27 -2.06
C ALA A 69 -10.92 3.24 -2.92
N ASP A 70 -11.11 4.53 -2.66
CA ASP A 70 -10.29 5.59 -3.27
C ASP A 70 -8.87 5.55 -2.68
N GLU A 71 -7.90 6.20 -3.34
CA GLU A 71 -6.52 6.33 -2.87
C GLU A 71 -6.46 7.00 -1.49
N ILE A 72 -7.39 7.92 -1.21
CA ILE A 72 -7.54 8.53 0.11
C ILE A 72 -7.96 7.49 1.15
N ASP A 73 -8.86 6.58 0.81
CA ASP A 73 -9.39 5.58 1.75
C ASP A 73 -8.28 4.58 2.14
N ALA A 74 -7.38 4.26 1.21
CA ALA A 74 -6.18 3.44 1.48
C ALA A 74 -5.23 4.12 2.47
N VAL A 75 -4.88 5.40 2.24
CA VAL A 75 -4.02 6.17 3.13
C VAL A 75 -4.63 6.32 4.53
N LEU A 76 -5.94 6.55 4.61
CA LEU A 76 -6.64 6.67 5.89
C LEU A 76 -6.68 5.34 6.66
N THR A 77 -6.78 4.21 5.96
CA THR A 77 -6.74 2.88 6.59
C THR A 77 -5.36 2.60 7.19
N GLU A 78 -4.29 2.88 6.45
CA GLU A 78 -2.92 2.73 6.93
C GLU A 78 -2.63 3.65 8.14
N TRP A 79 -3.10 4.91 8.09
CA TRP A 79 -3.01 5.82 9.23
C TRP A 79 -3.76 5.28 10.45
N TYR A 80 -4.97 4.74 10.27
CA TYR A 80 -5.75 4.24 11.39
C TYR A 80 -5.08 3.04 12.05
N GLU A 81 -4.62 2.06 11.27
CA GLU A 81 -3.85 0.91 11.79
C GLU A 81 -2.62 1.36 12.57
N TRP A 82 -1.85 2.33 12.04
CA TRP A 82 -0.71 2.92 12.74
C TRP A 82 -1.11 3.62 14.04
N SER A 83 -2.23 4.37 14.04
CA SER A 83 -2.71 5.09 15.23
C SER A 83 -3.16 4.16 16.35
N GLN A 84 -3.74 3.00 16.00
CA GLN A 84 -4.17 2.00 16.97
C GLN A 84 -3.00 1.16 17.50
N ALA A 85 -1.91 1.07 16.73
CA ALA A 85 -0.67 0.43 17.16
C ALA A 85 0.14 1.26 18.17
N TYR A 86 -0.42 2.36 18.71
CA TYR A 86 0.24 3.15 19.74
C TYR A 86 0.39 2.35 21.03
N GLU A 87 1.63 1.96 21.33
CA GLU A 87 2.03 1.42 22.61
C GLU A 87 2.56 2.56 23.48
N PRO A 88 1.87 2.96 24.57
CA PRO A 88 2.36 4.02 25.44
C PRO A 88 3.72 3.62 26.03
N ALA A 89 4.67 4.54 26.02
CA ALA A 89 5.94 4.36 26.70
C ALA A 89 5.70 4.31 28.22
N LEU A 90 5.50 3.10 28.76
CA LEU A 90 5.29 2.86 30.18
C LEU A 90 6.61 3.06 30.93
N GLY A 91 6.91 4.32 31.25
CA GLY A 91 8.00 4.72 32.15
C GLY A 91 9.17 5.43 31.47
N TYR A 92 10.18 5.76 32.29
CA TYR A 92 11.44 6.30 31.82
C TYR A 92 12.26 5.18 31.18
N GLY A 93 12.64 5.34 29.92
CA GLY A 93 13.51 4.39 29.24
C GLY A 93 14.80 4.18 30.04
N ARG A 94 15.19 2.92 30.27
CA ARG A 94 16.41 2.54 31.02
C ARG A 94 17.72 2.96 30.31
N ALA A 95 17.62 3.61 29.15
CA ALA A 95 18.73 4.10 28.38
C ALA A 95 18.97 5.59 28.65
N ASP A 96 20.24 5.94 28.87
CA ASP A 96 20.71 7.32 28.95
C ASP A 96 20.27 8.11 27.71
N SER A 97 19.85 9.35 27.91
CA SER A 97 19.41 10.26 26.83
C SER A 97 20.45 10.43 25.72
N THR A 98 21.74 10.36 26.05
CA THR A 98 22.86 10.55 25.12
C THR A 98 23.14 9.34 24.24
N CYS A 99 22.74 8.14 24.66
CA CYS A 99 23.00 6.88 23.97
C CYS A 99 21.73 6.23 23.39
N ARG A 100 20.55 6.84 23.61
CA ARG A 100 19.24 6.26 23.28
C ARG A 100 19.07 5.92 21.81
N ASP A 101 19.63 6.74 20.92
CA ASP A 101 19.48 6.60 19.46
C ASP A 101 20.71 5.98 18.78
N PHE A 102 21.66 5.45 19.55
CA PHE A 102 22.83 4.78 18.98
C PHE A 102 22.40 3.55 18.16
N LYS A 103 22.81 3.50 16.89
CA LYS A 103 22.50 2.41 15.96
C LYS A 103 23.79 1.91 15.32
N ILE A 104 24.08 0.62 15.52
CA ILE A 104 25.07 -0.13 14.75
C ILE A 104 24.55 -0.32 13.30
N SER A 105 25.48 -0.52 12.35
CA SER A 105 25.14 -0.86 10.97
C SER A 105 24.15 -2.03 10.90
N ARG A 106 23.25 -2.00 9.91
CA ARG A 106 22.22 -3.03 9.71
C ARG A 106 22.72 -4.26 8.94
N GLN A 107 24.04 -4.43 8.79
CA GLN A 107 24.64 -5.48 7.96
C GLN A 107 24.38 -6.90 8.48
N TRP A 108 23.96 -7.04 9.74
CA TRP A 108 23.61 -8.32 10.36
C TRP A 108 22.16 -8.75 10.13
N MET A 109 21.30 -7.86 9.62
CA MET A 109 19.90 -8.18 9.30
C MET A 109 19.83 -8.92 7.98
N ASP A 110 18.95 -9.92 7.91
CA ASP A 110 18.63 -10.54 6.64
C ASP A 110 17.71 -9.65 5.78
N HIS A 111 17.45 -10.07 4.54
CA HIS A 111 16.62 -9.28 3.61
C HIS A 111 15.16 -9.17 4.05
N SER A 112 14.61 -10.17 4.75
CA SER A 112 13.24 -10.14 5.28
C SER A 112 13.11 -9.14 6.43
N GLU A 113 14.00 -9.21 7.42
CA GLU A 113 14.03 -8.30 8.56
C GLU A 113 14.24 -6.86 8.12
N LEU A 114 15.10 -6.64 7.13
CA LEU A 114 15.32 -5.31 6.56
C LEU A 114 14.05 -4.79 5.86
N SER A 115 13.35 -5.65 5.12
CA SER A 115 12.09 -5.29 4.45
C SER A 115 11.02 -4.89 5.46
N ASP A 116 10.79 -5.72 6.49
CA ASP A 116 9.79 -5.47 7.52
C ASP A 116 10.06 -4.16 8.27
N LEU A 117 11.34 -3.89 8.52
CA LEU A 117 11.78 -2.66 9.16
C LEU A 117 11.49 -1.44 8.28
N VAL A 118 11.83 -1.50 7.00
CA VAL A 118 11.53 -0.42 6.05
C VAL A 118 10.03 -0.18 5.97
N ASP A 119 9.23 -1.25 6.00
CA ASP A 119 7.77 -1.15 5.95
C ASP A 119 7.19 -0.51 7.20
N ASN A 120 7.74 -0.84 8.37
CA ASN A 120 7.39 -0.19 9.62
C ASN A 120 7.76 1.29 9.61
N GLN A 121 8.91 1.64 9.02
CA GLN A 121 9.33 3.05 8.88
C GLN A 121 8.44 3.83 7.92
N LEU A 122 8.07 3.23 6.79
CA LEU A 122 7.16 3.84 5.82
C LEU A 122 5.78 4.06 6.45
N ARG A 123 5.21 3.04 7.09
CA ARG A 123 3.94 3.16 7.83
C ARG A 123 4.00 4.26 8.88
N ALA A 124 5.07 4.32 9.66
CA ALA A 124 5.25 5.35 10.67
C ALA A 124 5.40 6.76 10.08
N ALA A 125 6.07 6.89 8.92
CA ALA A 125 6.19 8.16 8.22
C ALA A 125 4.83 8.62 7.67
N THR A 126 4.07 7.71 7.04
CA THR A 126 2.70 7.97 6.56
C THR A 126 1.80 8.41 7.71
N GLY A 127 1.77 7.64 8.80
CA GLY A 127 0.96 7.94 9.98
C GLY A 127 1.26 9.32 10.57
N LYS A 128 2.55 9.63 10.77
CA LYS A 128 2.99 10.96 11.26
C LYS A 128 2.66 12.11 10.31
N ALA A 129 2.60 11.86 9.01
CA ALA A 129 2.25 12.88 8.02
C ALA A 129 0.73 13.14 7.96
N VAL A 130 -0.08 12.09 8.10
CA VAL A 130 -1.55 12.14 8.00
C VAL A 130 -2.20 12.66 9.28
N ASP A 131 -1.71 12.27 10.45
CA ASP A 131 -2.29 12.66 11.74
C ASP A 131 -2.55 14.18 11.89
N PRO A 132 -1.58 15.08 11.63
CA PRO A 132 -1.83 16.52 11.76
C PRO A 132 -2.83 17.06 10.72
N ILE A 133 -3.05 16.37 9.59
CA ILE A 133 -4.08 16.74 8.62
C ILE A 133 -5.46 16.45 9.19
N ILE A 134 -5.62 15.28 9.82
CA ILE A 134 -6.88 14.88 10.45
C ILE A 134 -7.19 15.77 11.65
N GLN A 135 -6.19 16.13 12.47
CA GLN A 135 -6.40 17.02 13.63
C GLN A 135 -6.86 18.44 13.25
N LYS A 136 -6.60 18.88 12.02
CA LYS A 136 -7.08 20.18 11.50
C LYS A 136 -8.54 20.16 11.05
N LEU A 137 -9.13 18.99 10.84
CA LEU A 137 -10.53 18.87 10.47
C LEU A 137 -11.45 19.26 11.63
N SER A 138 -12.67 19.71 11.31
CA SER A 138 -13.68 19.95 12.34
C SER A 138 -14.07 18.63 13.04
N LEU A 139 -14.65 18.73 14.25
CA LEU A 139 -15.04 17.56 15.02
C LEU A 139 -15.98 16.61 14.26
N ALA A 140 -16.95 17.14 13.52
CA ALA A 140 -17.88 16.34 12.72
C ALA A 140 -17.16 15.53 11.65
N HIS A 141 -16.26 16.17 10.89
CA HIS A 141 -15.45 15.51 9.87
C HIS A 141 -14.53 14.44 10.45
N ARG A 142 -13.89 14.70 11.61
CA ARG A 142 -13.04 13.70 12.28
C ARG A 142 -13.84 12.48 12.70
N ILE A 143 -15.05 12.67 13.26
CA ILE A 143 -15.93 11.56 13.63
C ILE A 143 -16.32 10.76 12.38
N ALA A 144 -16.70 11.43 11.28
CA ALA A 144 -17.08 10.77 10.04
C ALA A 144 -15.92 9.92 9.47
N VAL A 145 -14.69 10.47 9.43
CA VAL A 145 -13.48 9.75 9.02
C VAL A 145 -13.23 8.53 9.92
N MET A 146 -13.27 8.70 11.24
CA MET A 146 -13.04 7.59 12.18
C MET A 146 -14.07 6.47 12.03
N THR A 147 -15.34 6.81 11.86
CA THR A 147 -16.41 5.82 11.66
C THR A 147 -16.25 5.09 10.33
N ALA A 148 -15.95 5.81 9.25
CA ALA A 148 -15.73 5.20 7.94
C ALA A 148 -14.55 4.23 7.95
N VAL A 149 -13.40 4.66 8.47
CA VAL A 149 -12.18 3.82 8.49
C VAL A 149 -12.35 2.60 9.40
N ARG A 150 -13.06 2.74 10.52
CA ARG A 150 -13.42 1.59 11.37
C ARG A 150 -14.24 0.53 10.64
N ASN A 151 -15.18 0.97 9.80
CA ASN A 151 -15.96 0.06 8.96
C ASN A 151 -15.11 -0.59 7.86
N PHE A 152 -14.15 0.13 7.29
CA PHE A 152 -13.22 -0.43 6.31
C PHE A 152 -12.33 -1.52 6.92
N VAL A 153 -11.76 -1.27 8.10
CA VAL A 153 -10.94 -2.25 8.81
C VAL A 153 -11.77 -3.45 9.27
N ALA A 154 -13.01 -3.22 9.71
CA ALA A 154 -13.92 -4.31 10.07
C ALA A 154 -14.42 -5.12 8.85
N GLY A 155 -14.33 -4.57 7.64
CA GLY A 155 -14.90 -5.17 6.43
C GLY A 155 -16.43 -5.19 6.39
N ALA A 156 -17.09 -4.49 7.31
CA ALA A 156 -18.55 -4.44 7.46
C ALA A 156 -19.00 -3.09 8.00
N VAL A 157 -20.23 -2.68 7.67
CA VAL A 157 -20.84 -1.43 8.15
C VAL A 157 -21.46 -1.67 9.53
N VAL A 158 -20.62 -1.68 10.57
CA VAL A 158 -21.02 -1.96 11.95
C VAL A 158 -21.10 -0.68 12.77
N PHE A 159 -20.21 0.27 12.49
CA PHE A 159 -20.10 1.52 13.23
C PHE A 159 -20.90 2.62 12.54
N GLN A 160 -21.70 3.32 13.34
CA GLN A 160 -22.51 4.46 12.89
C GLN A 160 -22.42 5.57 13.92
N ASN A 161 -22.44 6.83 13.46
CA ASN A 161 -22.52 7.98 14.36
C ASN A 161 -23.95 8.09 14.94
N PRO A 162 -24.16 7.89 16.26
CA PRO A 162 -25.49 7.98 16.85
C PRO A 162 -26.04 9.41 16.89
N ARG A 163 -25.19 10.44 16.83
CA ARG A 163 -25.61 11.85 16.91
C ARG A 163 -26.10 12.40 15.58
N SER A 164 -25.55 11.92 14.47
CA SER A 164 -25.89 12.41 13.12
C SER A 164 -25.69 11.30 12.09
N PRO A 165 -26.53 10.24 12.14
CA PRO A 165 -26.38 9.09 11.24
C PRO A 165 -26.66 9.46 9.77
N ALA A 166 -27.58 10.38 9.52
CA ALA A 166 -28.01 10.77 8.18
C ALA A 166 -26.99 11.63 7.41
N THR A 167 -26.06 12.30 8.10
CA THR A 167 -25.07 13.19 7.47
C THR A 167 -23.70 12.53 7.31
N GLN A 168 -23.51 11.34 7.86
CA GLN A 168 -22.21 10.68 7.95
C GLN A 168 -21.49 10.58 6.60
N ASP A 169 -22.18 10.16 5.54
CA ASP A 169 -21.57 9.99 4.22
C ASP A 169 -21.21 11.34 3.59
N ARG A 170 -22.07 12.35 3.75
CA ARG A 170 -21.81 13.72 3.27
C ARG A 170 -20.61 14.32 4.00
N ASP A 171 -20.60 14.24 5.33
CA ASP A 171 -19.53 14.77 6.16
C ASP A 171 -18.21 14.04 5.85
N TYR A 172 -18.25 12.75 5.50
CA TYR A 172 -17.07 12.02 5.05
C TYR A 172 -16.57 12.48 3.67
N MET A 173 -17.47 12.69 2.70
CA MET A 173 -17.09 13.24 1.38
C MET A 173 -16.48 14.63 1.48
N GLU A 174 -17.06 15.51 2.31
CA GLU A 174 -16.51 16.85 2.58
C GLU A 174 -15.13 16.76 3.24
N ALA A 175 -14.95 15.85 4.21
CA ALA A 175 -13.65 15.61 4.83
C ALA A 175 -12.60 15.20 3.79
N LYS A 176 -12.95 14.30 2.85
CA LYS A 176 -12.04 13.88 1.78
C LYS A 176 -11.65 15.05 0.88
N ALA A 177 -12.60 15.90 0.51
CA ALA A 177 -12.31 17.09 -0.30
C ALA A 177 -11.34 18.05 0.40
N LEU A 178 -11.53 18.27 1.71
CA LEU A 178 -10.66 19.14 2.52
C LEU A 178 -9.24 18.59 2.70
N MET A 179 -9.10 17.27 2.88
CA MET A 179 -7.79 16.64 3.07
C MET A 179 -6.98 16.51 1.78
N ARG A 180 -7.66 16.32 0.64
CA ARG A 180 -7.04 16.06 -0.67
C ARG A 180 -5.86 16.98 -1.02
N PRO A 181 -5.95 18.32 -0.93
CA PRO A 181 -4.81 19.19 -1.26
C PRO A 181 -3.62 18.99 -0.32
N ALA A 182 -3.87 18.75 0.97
CA ALA A 182 -2.80 18.50 1.95
C ALA A 182 -2.12 17.14 1.70
N LEU A 183 -2.89 16.11 1.34
CA LEU A 183 -2.37 14.79 1.00
C LEU A 183 -1.51 14.82 -0.28
N ILE A 184 -1.95 15.58 -1.29
CA ILE A 184 -1.16 15.83 -2.51
C ILE A 184 0.14 16.57 -2.17
N GLY A 185 0.06 17.64 -1.37
CA GLY A 185 1.24 18.41 -0.96
C GLY A 185 2.26 17.61 -0.16
N LYS A 186 1.84 16.51 0.47
CA LYS A 186 2.70 15.55 1.18
C LYS A 186 3.17 14.37 0.30
N GLY A 187 2.73 14.30 -0.95
CA GLY A 187 3.08 13.21 -1.88
C GLY A 187 2.46 11.86 -1.52
N LEU A 188 1.41 11.84 -0.69
CA LEU A 188 0.75 10.61 -0.24
C LEU A 188 -0.25 10.06 -1.26
N ILE A 189 -0.77 10.93 -2.13
CA ILE A 189 -1.65 10.58 -3.24
C ILE A 189 -1.16 11.28 -4.51
N CYS A 190 -1.38 10.65 -5.67
CA CYS A 190 -1.03 11.27 -6.94
C CYS A 190 -2.13 12.24 -7.37
N THR A 191 -1.73 13.38 -7.96
CA THR A 191 -2.64 14.15 -8.80
C THR A 191 -2.92 13.30 -10.04
N LYS A 192 -4.04 12.58 -10.07
CA LYS A 192 -4.56 12.13 -11.37
C LYS A 192 -4.75 13.40 -12.20
N GLY A 193 -3.92 13.55 -13.23
CA GLY A 193 -4.10 14.59 -14.23
C GLY A 193 -5.54 14.54 -14.72
N LEU A 194 -6.16 15.71 -14.82
CA LEU A 194 -7.47 15.92 -15.44
C LEU A 194 -7.58 15.14 -16.76
#